data_AF-A0A2P6P8A6-F1
#
_entry.id   AF-A0A2P6P8A6-F1
#
_cell.length_a   1.000
_cell.length_b   1.000
_cell.length_c   1.000
_cell.angle_alpha   90.00
_cell.angle_beta   90.00
_cell.angle_gamma   90.00
#
_symmetry.space_group_name_H-M   'P 1'
#
loop_
_entity.id
_entity.type
_entity.pdbx_description
1 polymer ?
#
loop_
_entity_poly.entity_id
_entity_poly.type
_entity_poly.pdbx_seq_one_letter_code
_entity_poly.pdbx_strand_id
1 'polypeptide(L)' 'MGFVRSTFSFLTGTVVGVYVAQNYNVPNIDKLAKTFLLIGKHLEETYRKPKKRDSDGSEI' A
#
# COMPACT_ATOMS: atom_id res chain seq x y z
N MET A 1 -33.69 -2.06 -9.04
CA MET A 1 -32.36 -1.42 -8.98
C MET A 1 -31.32 -2.50 -9.21
N GLY A 2 -30.96 -2.73 -10.47
CA GLY A 2 -30.29 -3.98 -10.92
C GLY A 2 -28.77 -3.92 -10.88
N PHE A 3 -28.17 -5.11 -10.72
CA PHE A 3 -26.73 -5.40 -10.79
C PHE A 3 -26.00 -4.62 -11.89
N VAL A 4 -26.60 -4.53 -13.09
CA VAL A 4 -26.03 -3.84 -14.26
C VAL A 4 -25.66 -2.37 -13.98
N ARG A 5 -26.46 -1.64 -13.19
CA ARG A 5 -26.17 -0.23 -12.85
C ARG A 5 -24.98 -0.10 -11.89
N SER A 6 -24.75 -1.10 -11.04
CA SER A 6 -23.62 -1.12 -10.10
C SER A 6 -22.33 -1.57 -10.78
N THR A 7 -22.40 -2.60 -11.64
CA THR A 7 -21.22 -3.12 -12.36
C THR A 7 -20.75 -2.18 -13.47
N PHE A 8 -21.63 -1.37 -14.05
CA PHE A 8 -21.28 -0.42 -15.10
C PHE A 8 -20.21 0.59 -14.66
N SER A 9 -20.32 1.13 -13.44
CA SER A 9 -19.31 2.05 -12.90
C SER A 9 -17.96 1.36 -12.69
N PHE A 10 -17.96 0.08 -12.30
CA PHE A 10 -16.75 -0.71 -12.14
C PHE A 10 -16.07 -1.02 -13.49
N LEU A 11 -16.85 -1.45 -14.48
CA LEU A 11 -16.38 -1.71 -15.84
C LEU A 11 -15.84 -0.43 -16.48
N THR A 12 -16.59 0.68 -16.40
CA THR A 12 -16.17 1.97 -16.95
C THR A 12 -14.91 2.47 -16.27
N GLY A 13 -14.83 2.39 -14.93
CA GLY A 13 -13.63 2.75 -14.18
C GLY A 13 -12.42 1.89 -14.55
N THR A 14 -12.63 0.59 -14.79
CA THR A 14 -11.57 -0.34 -15.23
C THR A 14 -11.06 0.02 -16.62
N VAL A 15 -11.95 0.27 -17.59
CA VAL A 15 -11.58 0.65 -18.96
C VAL A 15 -10.82 1.98 -18.97
N VAL A 16 -11.29 2.98 -18.22
CA VAL A 16 -10.61 4.28 -18.09
C VAL A 16 -9.24 4.10 -17.42
N GLY A 17 -9.15 3.29 -16.37
CA GLY A 17 -7.87 2.99 -15.70
C GLY A 17 -6.85 2.33 -16.63
N VAL A 18 -7.30 1.35 -17.43
CA VAL A 18 -6.47 0.67 -18.44
C VAL A 18 -6.05 1.63 -19.56
N TYR A 19 -6.91 2.57 -19.96
CA TYR A 19 -6.57 3.60 -20.94
C TYR A 19 -5.49 4.56 -20.41
N VAL A 20 -5.64 5.04 -19.17
CA VAL A 20 -4.64 5.90 -18.52
C VAL A 20 -3.31 5.17 -18.34
N ALA A 21 -3.34 3.90 -17.94
CA ALA A 21 -2.13 3.07 -17.79
C ALA A 21 -1.42 2.79 -19.12
N GLN A 22 -2.10 2.88 -20.26
CA GLN A 22 -1.47 2.74 -21.57
C GLN A 22 -0.99 4.09 -22.12
N ASN A 23 -1.71 5.18 -21.83
CA ASN A 23 -1.47 6.49 -22.43
C ASN A 23 -0.51 7.38 -21.61
N TYR A 24 -0.25 7.02 -20.37
CA TYR A 24 0.86 7.54 -19.59
C TYR A 24 1.96 6.48 -19.55
N ASN A 25 3.23 6.89 -19.67
CA ASN A 25 4.37 6.03 -19.32
C ASN A 25 4.30 5.74 -17.82
N VAL A 26 3.48 4.76 -17.43
CA VAL A 26 3.33 4.40 -16.02
C VAL A 26 4.69 3.90 -15.57
N PRO A 27 5.34 4.58 -14.62
CA PRO A 27 6.61 4.12 -14.11
C PRO A 27 6.42 2.68 -13.61
N ASN A 28 7.39 1.82 -13.90
CA ASN A 28 7.37 0.40 -13.54
C ASN A 28 6.77 0.19 -12.14
N ILE A 29 5.58 -0.39 -12.08
CA ILE A 29 4.81 -0.57 -10.84
C ILE A 29 5.63 -1.42 -9.83
N ASP A 30 6.49 -2.30 -10.33
CA ASP A 30 7.48 -3.03 -9.53
C ASP A 30 8.43 -2.11 -8.75
N LYS A 31 8.97 -1.07 -9.38
CA LYS A 31 9.83 -0.10 -8.70
C LYS A 31 9.05 0.68 -7.66
N LEU A 32 7.83 1.10 -8.01
CA LEU A 32 6.96 1.84 -7.10
C LEU A 32 6.61 0.99 -5.86
N ALA A 33 6.23 -0.28 -6.06
CA ALA A 33 5.92 -1.22 -4.99
C ALA A 33 7.13 -1.48 -4.08
N LYS A 34 8.33 -1.65 -4.65
CA LYS A 34 9.57 -1.79 -3.88
C LYS A 34 9.87 -0.55 -3.05
N THR A 35 9.68 0.64 -3.61
CA THR A 35 9.82 1.90 -2.87
C THR A 35 8.81 2.01 -1.75
N PHE A 36 7.55 1.64 -1.98
CA PHE A 36 6.53 1.60 -0.92
C PHE A 36 6.88 0.62 0.21
N LEU A 37 7.37 -0.57 -0.12
CA LEU A 37 7.84 -1.53 0.90
C LEU A 37 9.02 -0.99 1.70
N LEU A 38 9.96 -0.31 1.04
CA LEU A 38 11.08 0.36 1.70
C LEU A 38 10.62 1.47 2.64
N ILE A 39 9.70 2.34 2.18
CA ILE A 39 9.13 3.42 3.00
C ILE A 39 8.33 2.83 4.16
N GLY A 40 7.54 1.78 3.92
CA GLY A 40 6.79 1.08 4.96
C GLY A 40 7.69 0.48 6.02
N LYS A 41 8.80 -0.14 5.61
CA LYS A 41 9.82 -0.66 6.53
C LYS A 41 10.53 0.46 7.28
N HIS A 42 10.83 1.57 6.62
CA HIS A 42 11.45 2.73 7.27
C HIS A 42 10.51 3.38 8.29
N LEU A 43 9.21 3.45 7.98
CA LEU A 43 8.17 3.87 8.92
C LEU A 43 8.05 2.89 10.07
N GLU A 44 8.02 1.58 9.80
CA GLU A 44 8.03 0.55 10.84
C GLU A 44 9.27 0.71 11.74
N GLU A 45 10.47 0.79 11.19
CA GLU A 45 11.72 0.93 11.95
C GLU A 45 11.77 2.25 12.75
N THR A 46 11.27 3.35 12.18
CA THR A 46 11.24 4.67 12.82
C THR A 46 10.19 4.76 13.94
N TYR A 47 9.02 4.16 13.74
CA TYR A 47 7.90 4.24 14.69
C TYR A 47 7.77 3.02 15.61
N ARG A 48 8.54 1.95 15.36
CA ARG A 48 8.61 0.80 16.26
C ARG A 48 9.18 1.27 17.58
N LYS A 49 8.32 1.29 18.61
CA LYS A 49 8.76 1.56 19.98
C LYS A 49 9.97 0.68 20.29
N PRO A 50 11.08 1.25 20.80
CA PRO A 50 12.20 0.44 21.24
C PRO A 50 11.66 -0.60 22.23
N LYS A 51 11.96 -1.87 21.99
CA LYS A 51 11.56 -2.96 22.88
C LYS A 51 12.10 -2.58 24.26
N LYS A 52 11.22 -2.27 25.22
CA LYS A 52 11.63 -2.17 26.62
C LYS A 52 12.34 -3.48 26.91
N ARG A 53 13.65 -3.41 27.16
CA ARG A 53 14.34 -4.49 27.86
C ARG A 53 13.49 -4.77 29.08
N ASP A 54 13.12 -6.04 29.24
CA ASP A 54 12.49 -6.56 30.44
C ASP A 54 12.99 -5.76 31.64
N SER A 55 12.05 -5.15 32.36
CA SER A 55 12.36 -4.59 33.66
C SER A 55 12.72 -5.80 34.52
N ASP A 56 14.02 -6.10 34.52
CA ASP A 56 14.72 -6.91 35.49
C ASP A 56 14.44 -6.26 36.84
N GLY A 57 13.31 -6.65 37.43
CA GLY A 57 12.78 -6.21 38.72
C GLY A 57 12.93 -7.33 39.74
N SER A 58 13.96 -8.14 39.61
CA SER A 58 14.46 -9.03 40.65
C SER A 58 15.77 -8.46 41.19
N GLU A 59 15.68 -7.30 41.86
CA GLU A 59 16.69 -6.90 42.84
C GLU A 59 16.21 -7.38 44.21
N ILE A 60 17.15 -8.02 44.90
CA ILE A 60 17.10 -8.63 46.24
C ILE A 60 17.00 -7.54 47.31
#